data_AF-A0A0M0TA82-F1
#
_entry.id   AF-A0A0M0TA82-F1
#
_cell.length_a   1.000
_cell.length_b   1.000
_cell.length_c   1.000
_cell.angle_alpha   90.00
_cell.angle_beta   90.00
_cell.angle_gamma   90.00
#
_symmetry.space_group_name_H-M   'P 1'
#
loop_
_entity.id
_entity.type
_entity.pdbx_description
1 polymer ?
#
loop_
_entity_poly.entity_id
_entity_poly.type
_entity_poly.pdbx_seq_one_letter_code
_entity_poly.pdbx_strand_id
1 'polypeptide(L)'
;MAKNEFLPFGLADGSNVLSNEEYGKLAARTNGFSSGVAKSQELNKVWRQASVITTVVAQFIAETTGSDVLDDGNLVTLQNGLLNALRATVDSTVPAASLTTAGITKLSNAIDSNAENMATTPRAVKTVADTRLEKAKNGADIIDKPEFVKNLGLSELGYRTIGNGPNQIPDMSFFSSTANSFRVPSGYM
;
A
#
# COMPACT_ATOMS: atom_id res chain seq x y z
N MET A 1 36.18 0.48 4.33
CA MET A 1 35.15 0.29 5.36
C MET A 1 35.09 1.56 6.16
N ALA A 2 33.90 2.06 6.47
CA ALA A 2 33.74 3.23 7.32
C ALA A 2 34.32 2.96 8.72
N LYS A 3 34.89 3.99 9.33
CA LYS A 3 35.54 3.92 10.64
C LYS A 3 34.51 4.09 11.76
N ASN A 4 34.64 3.28 12.81
CA ASN A 4 33.91 3.44 14.07
C ASN A 4 34.92 3.79 15.18
N GLU A 5 34.78 4.98 15.77
CA GLU A 5 35.64 5.44 16.86
C GLU A 5 35.08 5.14 18.26
N PHE A 6 33.83 4.69 18.37
CA PHE A 6 33.23 4.27 19.63
C PHE A 6 33.66 2.84 19.96
N LEU A 7 34.81 2.71 20.61
CA LEU A 7 35.43 1.43 20.90
C LEU A 7 34.90 0.80 22.21
N PRO A 8 34.69 -0.53 22.24
CA PRO A 8 34.25 -1.22 23.43
C PRO A 8 35.39 -1.35 24.46
N PHE A 9 35.03 -1.37 25.74
CA PHE A 9 35.97 -1.50 26.85
C PHE A 9 35.92 -2.89 27.50
N GLY A 10 37.09 -3.50 27.76
CA GLY A 10 37.22 -4.72 28.57
C GLY A 10 36.65 -5.99 27.90
N LEU A 11 36.81 -6.15 26.58
CA LEU A 11 36.35 -7.32 25.83
C LEU A 11 37.34 -8.49 25.81
N ALA A 12 38.61 -8.27 26.15
CA ALA A 12 39.63 -9.31 26.07
C ALA A 12 39.37 -10.45 27.05
N ASP A 13 39.80 -11.66 26.69
CA ASP A 13 39.81 -12.80 27.61
C ASP A 13 40.66 -12.47 28.85
N GLY A 14 40.14 -12.82 30.03
CA GLY A 14 40.77 -12.47 31.31
C GLY A 14 40.61 -11.00 31.73
N SER A 15 39.77 -10.23 31.03
CA SER A 15 39.43 -8.86 31.48
C SER A 15 38.92 -8.86 32.92
N ASN A 16 39.38 -7.88 33.69
CA ASN A 16 39.02 -7.71 35.10
C ASN A 16 37.57 -7.20 35.23
N VAL A 17 36.58 -8.06 34.96
CA VAL A 17 35.13 -7.77 34.97
C VAL A 17 34.38 -8.86 35.73
N LEU A 18 33.31 -8.48 36.41
CA LEU A 18 32.42 -9.46 37.05
C LEU A 18 31.73 -10.39 36.03
N SER A 19 31.44 -11.62 36.46
CA SER A 19 30.53 -12.51 35.74
C SER A 19 29.12 -11.91 35.69
N ASN A 20 28.28 -12.40 34.76
CA ASN A 20 26.89 -11.95 34.67
C ASN A 20 26.10 -12.29 35.94
N GLU A 21 26.41 -13.43 36.57
CA GLU A 21 25.75 -13.87 37.79
C GLU A 21 26.10 -12.97 38.99
N GLU A 22 27.38 -12.71 39.21
CA GLU A 22 27.84 -11.83 40.30
C GLU A 22 27.33 -10.40 40.14
N TYR A 23 27.37 -9.88 38.92
CA TYR A 23 26.84 -8.56 38.62
C TYR A 23 25.31 -8.48 38.83
N GLY A 24 24.58 -9.55 38.51
CA GLY A 24 23.14 -9.65 38.78
C GLY A 24 22.80 -9.53 40.26
N LYS A 25 23.67 -10.04 41.15
CA LYS A 25 23.54 -10.01 42.61
C LYS A 25 24.09 -8.73 43.26
N LEU A 26 24.81 -7.88 42.52
CA LEU A 26 25.44 -6.68 43.07
C LEU A 26 24.40 -5.63 43.48
N ALA A 27 24.37 -5.25 44.77
CA ALA A 27 23.45 -4.24 45.30
C ALA A 27 23.59 -2.87 44.61
N ALA A 28 24.82 -2.50 44.22
CA ALA A 28 25.11 -1.25 43.52
C ALA A 28 24.51 -1.17 42.10
N ARG A 29 24.09 -2.30 41.50
CA ARG A 29 23.39 -2.29 40.20
C ARG A 29 22.06 -1.55 40.27
N THR A 30 21.38 -1.62 41.41
CA THR A 30 20.08 -0.96 41.64
C THR A 30 20.25 0.41 42.29
N ASN A 31 21.10 0.51 43.33
CA ASN A 31 21.21 1.70 44.16
C ASN A 31 22.32 2.66 43.69
N GLY A 32 23.10 2.28 42.69
CA GLY A 32 24.36 2.94 42.35
C GLY A 32 25.45 2.68 43.39
N PHE A 33 26.67 3.14 43.10
CA PHE A 33 27.75 3.13 44.08
C PHE A 33 27.50 4.22 45.13
N SER A 34 27.47 3.83 46.39
CA SER A 34 27.44 4.75 47.53
C SER A 34 28.84 5.28 47.85
N SER A 35 28.94 6.24 48.77
CA SER A 35 30.24 6.71 49.28
C SER A 35 31.08 5.55 49.81
N GLY A 36 32.33 5.44 49.35
CA GLY A 36 33.22 4.33 49.64
C GLY A 36 34.09 3.95 48.45
N VAL A 37 34.66 2.74 48.48
CA VAL A 37 35.52 2.21 47.41
C VAL A 37 34.71 1.27 46.52
N ALA A 38 34.57 1.60 45.24
CA ALA A 38 34.05 0.68 44.23
C ALA A 38 35.17 -0.23 43.72
N LYS A 39 34.92 -1.54 43.62
CA LYS A 39 35.93 -2.46 43.09
C LYS A 39 36.08 -2.25 41.58
N SER A 40 37.32 -2.29 41.09
CA SER A 40 37.59 -2.10 39.66
C SER A 40 36.82 -3.07 38.75
N GLN A 41 36.60 -4.31 39.20
CA GLN A 41 35.79 -5.30 38.48
C GLN A 41 34.31 -4.90 38.31
N GLU A 42 33.75 -4.19 39.30
CA GLU A 42 32.38 -3.72 39.29
C GLU A 42 32.23 -2.55 38.29
N LEU A 43 33.16 -1.59 38.32
CA LEU A 43 33.19 -0.46 37.38
C LEU A 43 33.44 -0.92 35.94
N ASN A 44 34.44 -1.79 35.73
CA ASN A 44 34.74 -2.33 34.41
C ASN A 44 33.55 -3.09 33.82
N LYS A 45 32.72 -3.73 34.65
CA LYS A 45 31.50 -4.40 34.18
C LYS A 45 30.48 -3.40 33.64
N VAL A 46 30.26 -2.28 34.34
CA VAL A 46 29.38 -1.20 33.90
C VAL A 46 29.88 -0.58 32.61
N TRP A 47 31.18 -0.22 32.55
CA TRP A 47 31.80 0.36 31.36
C TRP A 47 31.76 -0.58 30.17
N ARG A 48 32.00 -1.88 30.38
CA ARG A 48 31.86 -2.89 29.32
C ARG A 48 30.43 -2.96 28.80
N GLN A 49 29.43 -3.06 29.67
CA GLN A 49 28.03 -3.14 29.22
C GLN A 49 27.60 -1.90 28.43
N ALA A 50 28.00 -0.71 28.89
CA ALA A 50 27.68 0.53 28.18
C ALA A 50 28.40 0.62 26.82
N SER A 51 29.74 0.45 26.82
CA SER A 51 30.56 0.60 25.61
C SER A 51 30.28 -0.46 24.55
N VAL A 52 29.86 -1.67 24.93
CA VAL A 52 29.44 -2.70 23.97
C VAL A 52 28.18 -2.28 23.21
N ILE A 53 27.19 -1.68 23.89
CA ILE A 53 26.00 -1.17 23.19
C ILE A 53 26.38 0.02 22.29
N THR A 54 27.21 0.93 22.79
CA THR A 54 27.68 2.08 22.00
C THR A 54 28.40 1.64 20.73
N THR A 55 29.33 0.68 20.81
CA THR A 55 30.07 0.22 19.64
C THR A 55 29.17 -0.49 18.63
N VAL A 56 28.19 -1.28 19.09
CA VAL A 56 27.24 -1.96 18.19
C VAL A 56 26.41 -0.95 17.41
N VAL A 57 25.90 0.08 18.08
CA VAL A 57 25.11 1.15 17.43
C VAL A 57 25.99 1.95 16.46
N ALA A 58 27.20 2.34 16.86
CA ALA A 58 28.11 3.09 16.00
C ALA A 58 28.56 2.26 14.78
N GLN A 59 28.81 0.96 14.97
CA GLN A 59 29.15 0.05 13.89
C GLN A 59 27.99 -0.09 12.90
N PHE A 60 26.76 -0.25 13.41
CA PHE A 60 25.55 -0.28 12.58
C PHE A 60 25.41 0.99 11.72
N ILE A 61 25.67 2.17 12.29
CA ILE A 61 25.65 3.43 11.54
C ILE A 61 26.72 3.43 10.45
N ALA A 62 27.96 3.07 10.80
CA ALA A 62 29.09 3.08 9.88
C ALA A 62 28.88 2.15 8.69
N GLU A 63 28.42 0.93 8.94
CA GLU A 63 28.16 -0.08 7.90
C GLU A 63 26.97 0.29 7.02
N THR A 64 25.89 0.80 7.60
CA THR A 64 24.66 1.09 6.85
C THR A 64 24.76 2.37 6.02
N THR A 65 25.45 3.40 6.54
CA THR A 65 25.60 4.70 5.85
C THR A 65 26.87 4.80 5.02
N GLY A 66 27.83 3.89 5.20
CA GLY A 66 29.14 3.95 4.57
C GLY A 66 29.99 5.16 5.00
N SER A 67 29.62 5.84 6.08
CA SER A 67 30.27 7.06 6.59
C SER A 67 30.92 6.81 7.95
N ASP A 68 32.05 7.48 8.20
CA ASP A 68 32.76 7.38 9.47
C ASP A 68 31.91 7.91 10.63
N VAL A 69 32.01 7.24 11.78
CA VAL A 69 31.34 7.60 13.03
C VAL A 69 32.41 7.99 14.04
N LEU A 70 32.62 9.30 14.19
CA LEU A 70 33.69 9.91 14.97
C LEU A 70 33.26 10.18 16.42
N ASP A 71 34.21 10.08 17.37
CA ASP A 71 34.00 10.45 18.78
C ASP A 71 34.48 11.88 19.04
N ASP A 72 33.82 12.86 18.40
CA ASP A 72 34.16 14.29 18.44
C ASP A 72 33.19 15.14 19.29
N GLY A 73 32.22 14.48 19.95
CA GLY A 73 31.16 15.12 20.72
C GLY A 73 30.01 15.74 19.88
N ASN A 74 30.01 15.56 18.55
CA ASN A 74 28.96 16.11 17.68
C ASN A 74 27.69 15.24 17.68
N LEU A 75 26.77 15.55 18.58
CA LEU A 75 25.51 14.82 18.74
C LEU A 75 24.60 14.88 17.50
N VAL A 76 24.66 15.99 16.74
CA VAL A 76 23.80 16.17 15.55
C VAL A 76 24.23 15.22 14.44
N THR A 77 25.54 15.09 14.19
CA THR A 77 26.07 14.15 13.20
C THR A 77 25.73 12.71 13.58
N LEU A 78 25.93 12.34 14.85
CA LEU A 78 25.61 10.99 15.33
C LEU A 78 24.11 10.68 15.22
N GLN A 79 23.24 11.62 15.60
CA GLN A 79 21.78 11.46 15.49
C GLN A 79 21.34 11.31 14.03
N ASN A 80 21.86 12.14 13.13
CA ASN A 80 21.55 12.06 11.71
C ASN A 80 22.06 10.76 11.10
N GLY A 81 23.25 10.31 11.49
CA GLY A 81 23.81 9.01 11.09
C GLY A 81 22.89 7.86 11.49
N LEU A 82 22.41 7.84 12.75
CA LEU A 82 21.47 6.84 13.23
C LEU A 82 20.15 6.86 12.45
N LEU A 83 19.57 8.05 12.25
CA LEU A 83 18.33 8.19 11.49
C LEU A 83 18.48 7.70 10.04
N ASN A 84 19.60 8.02 9.40
CA ASN A 84 19.89 7.60 8.03
C ASN A 84 20.11 6.08 7.94
N ALA A 85 20.83 5.48 8.91
CA ALA A 85 21.01 4.04 8.98
C ALA A 85 19.66 3.30 9.13
N LEU A 86 18.77 3.80 10.00
CA LEU A 86 17.43 3.24 10.16
C LEU A 86 16.60 3.35 8.86
N ARG A 87 16.62 4.51 8.20
CA ARG A 87 15.92 4.71 6.92
C ARG A 87 16.44 3.78 5.83
N ALA A 88 17.75 3.71 5.65
CA ALA A 88 18.37 2.84 4.65
C ALA A 88 18.07 1.35 4.91
N THR A 89 17.98 0.95 6.19
CA THR A 89 17.55 -0.42 6.55
C THR A 89 16.10 -0.67 6.12
N VAL A 90 15.19 0.27 6.38
CA VAL A 90 13.79 0.15 5.96
C VAL A 90 13.68 0.14 4.43
N ASP A 91 14.36 1.05 3.74
CA ASP A 91 14.29 1.16 2.28
C ASP A 91 14.86 -0.07 1.56
N SER A 92 15.89 -0.71 2.13
CA SER A 92 16.49 -1.93 1.57
C SER A 92 15.69 -3.21 1.86
N THR A 93 14.91 -3.23 2.95
CA THR A 93 14.12 -4.39 3.37
C THR A 93 12.66 -4.33 2.94
N VAL A 94 12.13 -3.13 2.72
CA VAL A 94 10.75 -2.87 2.30
C VAL A 94 10.75 -2.09 0.99
N PRO A 95 10.86 -2.78 -0.16
CA PRO A 95 10.90 -2.10 -1.45
C PRO A 95 9.55 -1.46 -1.79
N ALA A 96 9.53 -0.65 -2.84
CA ALA A 96 8.28 -0.27 -3.49
C ALA A 96 7.60 -1.53 -4.06
N ALA A 97 6.29 -1.65 -3.90
CA ALA A 97 5.57 -2.79 -4.46
C ALA A 97 5.48 -2.67 -5.99
N SER A 98 5.49 -3.83 -6.65
CA SER A 98 5.25 -4.00 -8.07
C SER A 98 4.31 -5.19 -8.29
N LEU A 99 4.00 -5.49 -9.55
CA LEU A 99 3.22 -6.67 -9.91
C LEU A 99 3.90 -8.00 -9.53
N THR A 100 5.21 -8.00 -9.29
CA THR A 100 6.01 -9.20 -9.00
C THR A 100 6.73 -9.15 -7.65
N THR A 101 6.79 -7.98 -7.01
CA THR A 101 7.53 -7.76 -5.77
C THR A 101 6.60 -7.12 -4.74
N ALA A 102 6.41 -7.79 -3.60
CA ALA A 102 5.66 -7.21 -2.49
C ALA A 102 6.40 -6.02 -1.88
N GLY A 103 5.67 -4.98 -1.46
CA GLY A 103 6.26 -3.73 -0.99
C GLY A 103 5.22 -2.68 -0.61
N ILE A 104 5.66 -1.44 -0.39
CA ILE A 104 4.77 -0.30 -0.10
C ILE A 104 4.21 0.28 -1.41
N THR A 105 2.90 0.56 -1.46
CA THR A 105 2.23 1.23 -2.59
C THR A 105 1.56 2.53 -2.15
N LYS A 106 1.50 3.52 -3.04
CA LYS A 106 0.64 4.70 -2.86
C LYS A 106 -0.81 4.36 -3.25
N LEU A 107 -1.79 4.87 -2.51
CA LEU A 107 -3.21 4.69 -2.85
C LEU A 107 -3.69 5.76 -3.83
N SER A 108 -4.57 5.40 -4.77
CA SER A 108 -5.18 6.32 -5.74
C SER A 108 -6.70 6.20 -5.79
N ASN A 109 -7.36 7.36 -5.88
CA ASN A 109 -8.79 7.46 -6.19
C ASN A 109 -9.05 7.73 -7.70
N ALA A 110 -8.01 7.86 -8.52
CA ALA A 110 -8.16 8.08 -9.96
C ALA A 110 -8.78 6.84 -10.62
N ILE A 111 -9.65 7.06 -11.61
CA ILE A 111 -10.37 6.00 -12.34
C ILE A 111 -9.89 5.88 -13.81
N ASP A 112 -8.91 6.67 -14.19
CA ASP A 112 -8.37 6.87 -15.55
C ASP A 112 -6.83 6.85 -15.58
N SER A 113 -6.19 6.46 -14.47
CA SER A 113 -4.74 6.44 -14.34
C SER A 113 -4.13 5.17 -14.95
N ASN A 114 -3.00 5.34 -15.65
CA ASN A 114 -2.16 4.24 -16.15
C ASN A 114 -0.97 3.93 -15.22
N ALA A 115 -0.96 4.45 -13.98
CA ALA A 115 0.14 4.24 -13.05
C ALA A 115 0.16 2.80 -12.51
N GLU A 116 1.27 2.10 -12.70
CA GLU A 116 1.46 0.71 -12.24
C GLU A 116 2.03 0.59 -10.81
N ASN A 117 2.39 1.73 -10.19
CA ASN A 117 2.98 1.80 -8.85
C ASN A 117 1.98 2.29 -7.78
N MET A 118 0.68 2.27 -8.09
CA MET A 118 -0.39 2.72 -7.19
C MET A 118 -1.45 1.64 -7.05
N ALA A 119 -1.98 1.47 -5.85
CA ALA A 119 -3.13 0.60 -5.59
C ALA A 119 -4.44 1.40 -5.63
N THR A 120 -5.46 0.82 -6.25
CA THR A 120 -6.81 1.39 -6.32
C THR A 120 -7.49 1.32 -4.95
N THR A 121 -8.24 2.36 -4.58
CA THR A 121 -9.07 2.35 -3.35
C THR A 121 -10.48 1.77 -3.61
N PRO A 122 -11.18 1.31 -2.56
CA PRO A 122 -12.59 0.94 -2.67
C PRO A 122 -13.49 2.06 -3.22
N ARG A 123 -13.12 3.34 -2.96
CA ARG A 123 -13.84 4.49 -3.50
C ARG A 123 -13.74 4.57 -5.02
N ALA A 124 -12.54 4.41 -5.59
CA ALA A 124 -12.36 4.38 -7.04
C ALA A 124 -13.13 3.21 -7.67
N VAL A 125 -13.06 2.01 -7.08
CA VAL A 125 -13.83 0.84 -7.54
C VAL A 125 -15.33 1.14 -7.54
N LYS A 126 -15.84 1.75 -6.45
CA LYS A 126 -17.25 2.14 -6.36
C LYS A 126 -17.64 3.16 -7.44
N THR A 127 -16.82 4.18 -7.67
CA THR A 127 -17.09 5.18 -8.71
C THR A 127 -17.13 4.55 -10.11
N VAL A 128 -16.23 3.60 -10.40
CA VAL A 128 -16.28 2.86 -11.68
C VAL A 128 -17.59 2.05 -11.76
N ALA A 129 -17.99 1.36 -10.70
CA ALA A 129 -19.24 0.59 -10.68
C ALA A 129 -20.47 1.50 -10.90
N ASP A 130 -20.52 2.64 -10.22
CA ASP A 130 -21.64 3.60 -10.29
C ASP A 130 -21.77 4.28 -11.67
N THR A 131 -20.71 4.32 -12.49
CA THR A 131 -20.70 4.96 -13.82
C THR A 131 -20.97 3.98 -14.97
N ARG A 132 -21.24 2.71 -14.67
CA ARG A 132 -21.54 1.66 -15.66
C ARG A 132 -22.99 1.18 -15.49
N LEU A 133 -23.57 0.69 -16.58
CA LEU A 133 -24.90 0.08 -16.54
C LEU A 133 -24.85 -1.27 -15.81
N GLU A 134 -25.76 -1.46 -14.87
CA GLU A 134 -25.89 -2.70 -14.10
C GLU A 134 -26.70 -3.73 -14.88
N LYS A 135 -26.12 -4.92 -15.10
CA LYS A 135 -26.77 -6.01 -15.83
C LYS A 135 -28.16 -6.35 -15.25
N ALA A 136 -28.28 -6.39 -13.92
CA ALA A 136 -29.52 -6.74 -13.24
C ALA A 136 -30.64 -5.71 -13.43
N LYS A 137 -30.32 -4.47 -13.82
CA LYS A 137 -31.30 -3.41 -14.06
C LYS A 137 -31.92 -3.45 -15.45
N ASN A 138 -31.43 -4.31 -16.34
CA ASN A 138 -31.97 -4.50 -17.69
C ASN A 138 -32.20 -3.16 -18.44
N GLY A 139 -31.28 -2.20 -18.32
CA GLY A 139 -31.36 -0.90 -18.98
C GLY A 139 -32.28 0.13 -18.31
N ALA A 140 -32.88 -0.18 -17.16
CA ALA A 140 -33.67 0.80 -16.40
C ALA A 140 -32.83 2.04 -15.98
N ASP A 141 -31.55 1.83 -15.75
CA ASP A 141 -30.51 2.79 -15.36
C ASP A 141 -29.84 3.53 -16.54
N ILE A 142 -30.30 3.32 -17.77
CA ILE A 142 -29.91 4.20 -18.89
C ILE A 142 -30.40 5.62 -18.60
N ILE A 143 -29.45 6.55 -18.56
CA ILE A 143 -29.65 7.97 -18.24
C ILE A 143 -30.54 8.64 -19.29
N ASP A 144 -30.18 8.52 -20.57
CA ASP A 144 -30.92 9.06 -21.70
C ASP A 144 -31.36 7.92 -22.63
N LYS A 145 -32.56 7.40 -22.37
CA LYS A 145 -33.14 6.30 -23.15
C LYS A 145 -33.41 6.70 -24.61
N PRO A 146 -34.00 7.89 -24.90
CA PRO A 146 -34.15 8.36 -26.28
C PRO A 146 -32.83 8.43 -27.07
N GLU A 147 -31.78 9.05 -26.52
CA GLU A 147 -30.49 9.15 -27.21
C GLU A 147 -29.83 7.78 -27.36
N PHE A 148 -29.97 6.89 -26.36
CA PHE A 148 -29.49 5.50 -26.46
C PHE A 148 -30.15 4.75 -27.63
N VAL A 149 -31.46 4.87 -27.79
CA VAL A 149 -32.23 4.25 -28.90
C VAL A 149 -31.79 4.82 -30.25
N LYS A 150 -31.61 6.14 -30.35
CA LYS A 150 -31.09 6.80 -31.55
C LYS A 150 -29.68 6.31 -31.90
N ASN A 151 -28.79 6.13 -30.91
CA ASN A 151 -27.43 5.58 -31.09
C ASN A 151 -27.43 4.12 -31.57
N LEU A 152 -28.50 3.36 -31.30
CA LEU A 152 -28.71 2.03 -31.88
C LEU A 152 -29.20 2.08 -33.35
N GLY A 153 -29.39 3.27 -33.93
CA GLY A 153 -29.96 3.44 -35.28
C GLY A 153 -31.47 3.22 -35.34
N LEU A 154 -32.11 3.03 -34.18
CA LEU A 154 -33.56 2.94 -34.06
C LEU A 154 -34.12 4.37 -34.04
N SER A 155 -34.21 5.02 -35.19
CA SER A 155 -34.76 6.39 -35.24
C SER A 155 -36.23 6.42 -34.79
N GLU A 156 -36.78 7.59 -34.46
CA GLU A 156 -38.21 7.75 -34.12
C GLU A 156 -39.16 7.20 -35.20
N LEU A 157 -38.68 7.00 -36.44
CA LEU A 157 -39.41 6.34 -37.53
C LEU A 157 -39.59 4.82 -37.33
N GLY A 158 -38.84 4.21 -36.40
CA GLY A 158 -38.82 2.78 -36.08
C GLY A 158 -39.76 2.34 -34.95
N TYR A 159 -40.47 3.25 -34.28
CA TYR A 159 -41.50 2.93 -33.28
C TYR A 159 -42.90 2.74 -33.86
N ARG A 160 -43.00 2.18 -35.07
CA ARG A 160 -44.31 1.74 -35.52
C ARG A 160 -44.66 0.47 -34.77
N THR A 161 -45.55 0.59 -33.79
CA THR A 161 -46.09 -0.57 -33.07
C THR A 161 -46.59 -1.60 -34.07
N ILE A 162 -46.35 -2.89 -33.81
CA ILE A 162 -46.94 -3.97 -34.60
C ILE A 162 -48.44 -4.00 -34.31
N GLY A 163 -49.28 -3.87 -35.33
CA GLY A 163 -50.74 -3.84 -35.18
C GLY A 163 -51.47 -3.34 -36.42
N ASN A 164 -52.78 -3.11 -36.32
CA ASN A 164 -53.66 -2.73 -37.44
C ASN A 164 -54.19 -1.29 -37.37
N GLY A 165 -53.64 -0.44 -36.50
CA GLY A 165 -54.00 0.98 -36.35
C GLY A 165 -53.21 1.93 -37.27
N PRO A 166 -53.60 3.22 -37.33
CA PRO A 166 -52.85 4.23 -38.05
C PRO A 166 -51.39 4.33 -37.58
N ASN A 167 -50.46 4.51 -38.53
CA ASN A 167 -49.02 4.58 -38.28
C ASN A 167 -48.37 3.32 -37.64
N GLN A 168 -49.03 2.16 -37.70
CA GLN A 168 -48.47 0.88 -37.25
C GLN A 168 -47.84 0.09 -38.41
N ILE A 169 -46.95 -0.86 -38.09
CA ILE A 169 -46.52 -1.89 -39.04
C ILE A 169 -47.53 -3.04 -38.93
N PRO A 170 -48.20 -3.41 -40.04
CA PRO A 170 -49.13 -4.53 -40.00
C PRO A 170 -48.51 -5.83 -39.53
N ASP A 171 -49.14 -6.47 -38.54
CA ASP A 171 -48.84 -7.86 -38.20
C ASP A 171 -49.25 -8.77 -39.38
N MET A 172 -48.40 -9.74 -39.71
CA MET A 172 -48.60 -10.64 -40.85
C MET A 172 -49.87 -11.50 -40.70
N SER A 173 -50.32 -11.76 -39.47
CA SER A 173 -51.57 -12.49 -39.17
C SER A 173 -52.85 -11.77 -39.62
N PHE A 174 -52.78 -10.46 -39.90
CA PHE A 174 -53.92 -9.73 -40.47
C PHE A 174 -54.07 -9.96 -41.98
N PHE A 175 -53.06 -10.51 -42.64
CA PHE A 175 -53.15 -10.91 -44.04
C PHE A 175 -53.63 -12.36 -44.14
N SER A 176 -54.73 -12.59 -44.84
CA SER A 176 -55.21 -13.94 -45.13
C SER A 176 -55.87 -14.01 -46.50
N SER A 177 -55.76 -15.14 -47.18
CA SER A 177 -56.44 -15.36 -48.45
C SER A 177 -57.43 -16.51 -48.31
N THR A 178 -58.62 -16.35 -48.86
CA THR A 178 -59.53 -17.46 -49.18
C THR A 178 -59.57 -17.67 -50.69
N ALA A 179 -60.33 -18.65 -51.17
CA ALA A 179 -60.46 -18.91 -52.61
C ALA A 179 -60.95 -17.69 -53.42
N ASN A 180 -61.67 -16.76 -52.77
CA ASN A 180 -62.31 -15.62 -53.44
C ASN A 180 -62.06 -14.25 -52.78
N SER A 181 -61.21 -14.16 -51.74
CA SER A 181 -60.95 -12.87 -51.06
C SER A 181 -59.55 -12.79 -50.47
N PHE A 182 -59.03 -11.56 -50.36
CA PHE A 182 -57.76 -11.28 -49.69
C PHE A 182 -57.98 -10.28 -48.56
N ARG A 183 -57.84 -10.73 -47.33
CA ARG A 183 -57.83 -9.86 -46.15
C ARG A 183 -56.51 -9.11 -46.06
N VAL A 184 -56.60 -7.79 -45.94
CA VAL A 184 -55.52 -6.89 -45.53
C VAL A 184 -55.81 -6.29 -44.16
N PRO A 185 -54.83 -5.61 -43.54
CA PRO A 185 -54.97 -5.04 -42.20
C PRO A 185 -56.18 -4.12 -42.01
N SER A 186 -56.62 -3.44 -43.08
CA SER A 186 -57.78 -2.54 -43.09
C SER A 186 -59.12 -3.23 -43.39
N GLY A 187 -59.16 -4.53 -43.71
CA GLY A 187 -60.37 -5.25 -44.12
C GLY A 187 -60.15 -6.20 -45.30
N TYR A 188 -61.23 -6.75 -45.87
CA TYR A 188 -61.12 -7.57 -47.08
C TYR A 188 -61.05 -6.69 -48.33
N MET A 189 -60.17 -7.08 -49.26
CA MET A 189 -60.17 -6.68 -50.66
C MET A 189 -60.80 -7.77 -51.51
#